data_AF-A0A8B6M8Z1-F1
#
_entry.id   AF-A0A8B6M8Z1-F1
#
_cell.length_a   1.000
_cell.length_b   1.000
_cell.length_c   1.000
_cell.angle_alpha   90.00
_cell.angle_beta   90.00
_cell.angle_gamma   90.00
#
_symmetry.space_group_name_H-M   'P 1'
#
loop_
_entity.id
_entity.type
_entity.pdbx_description
1 polymer ?
#
loop_
_entity_poly.entity_id
_entity_poly.type
_entity_poly.pdbx_seq_one_letter_code
_entity_poly.pdbx_strand_id
1 'polypeptide(L)'
;MFVRFRNGPLGVKSLVSTSLICSGLEDFLGGFPPDFWVSDRYGGQMGWAAVDNQVRLTHLIRAAQYVDAGDDIFAPELRHLLGRACRIGRRQSLADTTLKIYAARLNTRLDGLMRLSPACETGVNLHRMIKKRTR
;
A
#
# COMPACT_ATOMS: atom_id res chain seq x y z
N MET A 1 4.27 -11.31 -3.50
CA MET A 1 2.82 -11.15 -3.31
C MET A 1 2.49 -9.68 -3.36
N PHE A 2 1.69 -9.29 -4.34
CA PHE A 2 1.31 -7.91 -4.60
C PHE A 2 0.03 -7.60 -3.81
N VAL A 3 0.07 -6.65 -2.88
CA VAL A 3 -1.17 -6.00 -2.44
C VAL A 3 -1.46 -4.95 -3.51
N ARG A 4 -2.19 -5.38 -4.53
CA ARG A 4 -2.64 -4.52 -5.62
C ARG A 4 -3.81 -3.68 -5.10
N PHE A 5 -3.53 -2.45 -4.71
CA PHE A 5 -4.59 -1.46 -4.55
C PHE A 5 -5.04 -1.08 -5.97
N ARG A 6 -6.31 -1.33 -6.30
CA ARG A 6 -6.85 -1.23 -7.66
C ARG A 6 -6.52 0.12 -8.30
N ASN A 7 -5.96 0.10 -9.51
CA ASN A 7 -6.24 1.13 -10.50
C ASN A 7 -7.55 0.74 -11.21
N GLY A 8 -8.57 1.59 -11.07
CA GLY A 8 -9.79 1.49 -11.87
C GLY A 8 -9.52 1.74 -13.36
N PRO A 9 -10.39 1.29 -14.27
CA PRO A 9 -10.21 1.39 -15.71
C PRO A 9 -10.53 2.78 -16.29
N LEU A 10 -10.56 3.82 -15.46
CA LEU A 10 -10.87 5.17 -15.90
C LEU A 10 -9.59 5.99 -15.83
N GLY A 11 -9.18 6.51 -16.99
CA GLY A 11 -8.05 7.43 -17.10
C GLY A 11 -8.23 8.61 -16.15
N VAL A 12 -7.63 8.50 -14.97
CA VAL A 12 -7.44 9.61 -14.05
C VAL A 12 -5.95 9.85 -14.04
N LYS A 13 -5.54 10.96 -14.66
CA LYS A 13 -4.23 11.55 -14.42
C LYS A 13 -4.09 11.66 -12.90
N SER A 14 -3.28 10.79 -12.28
CA SER A 14 -2.99 10.95 -10.86
C SER A 14 -2.31 12.32 -10.75
N LEU A 15 -2.96 13.26 -10.09
CA LEU A 15 -2.39 14.54 -9.78
C LEU A 15 -1.34 14.28 -8.68
N VAL A 16 -0.18 13.73 -9.07
CA VAL A 16 1.04 13.93 -8.30
C VAL A 16 1.28 15.42 -8.41
N SER A 17 1.00 16.16 -7.33
CA SER A 17 1.33 17.56 -7.28
C SER A 17 2.81 17.70 -7.65
N THR A 18 3.09 18.46 -8.70
CA THR A 18 4.45 18.72 -9.22
C THR A 18 5.38 19.29 -8.14
N SER A 19 4.82 19.75 -7.01
CA SER A 19 5.54 20.27 -5.85
C SER A 19 6.19 19.20 -4.94
N LEU A 20 5.99 17.90 -5.19
CA LEU A 20 6.55 16.82 -4.36
C LEU A 20 7.65 16.00 -5.04
N ILE A 21 7.98 16.28 -6.31
CA ILE A 21 9.04 15.58 -7.05
C ILE A 21 10.40 16.02 -6.51
N CYS A 22 11.25 15.08 -6.10
CA CYS A 22 12.58 15.37 -5.61
C CYS A 22 13.58 15.25 -6.77
N SER A 23 14.27 16.34 -7.11
CA SER A 23 15.26 16.39 -8.21
C SER A 23 16.34 15.32 -8.08
N GLY A 24 16.78 15.01 -6.86
CA GLY A 24 17.79 13.98 -6.64
C GLY A 24 17.37 12.56 -7.02
N LEU A 25 16.06 12.27 -7.13
CA LEU A 25 15.59 10.95 -7.58
C LEU A 25 15.62 10.83 -9.11
N GLU A 26 15.42 11.95 -9.83
CA GLU A 26 15.57 12.01 -11.29
C GLU A 26 17.01 11.68 -11.68
N ASP A 27 17.96 12.36 -11.02
CA ASP A 27 19.40 12.16 -11.22
C ASP A 27 19.82 10.73 -10.89
N PHE A 28 19.25 10.15 -9.83
CA PHE A 28 19.52 8.76 -9.44
C PHE A 28 19.00 7.74 -10.48
N LEU A 29 17.81 7.97 -11.04
CA LEU A 29 17.21 7.06 -12.01
C LEU A 29 17.82 7.22 -13.41
N GLY A 30 18.48 8.34 -13.70
CA GLY A 30 19.30 8.53 -14.92
C GLY A 30 18.51 8.32 -16.21
N GLY A 31 17.23 8.68 -16.22
CA GLY A 31 16.34 8.46 -17.38
C GLY A 31 15.90 7.01 -17.60
N PHE A 32 16.19 6.10 -16.67
CA PHE A 32 15.76 4.71 -16.71
C PHE A 32 14.67 4.44 -15.65
N PRO A 33 13.40 4.78 -15.92
CA PRO A 33 12.32 4.48 -14.99
C PRO A 33 12.11 2.96 -14.93
N PRO A 34 12.11 2.34 -13.74
CA PRO A 34 11.80 0.93 -13.61
C PRO A 34 10.31 0.69 -13.91
N ASP A 35 9.97 -0.48 -14.44
CA ASP A 35 8.56 -0.85 -14.64
C ASP A 35 7.78 -0.83 -13.32
N PHE A 36 8.38 -1.40 -12.27
CA PHE A 36 7.80 -1.45 -10.93
C PHE A 36 8.73 -0.84 -9.89
N TRP A 37 8.20 0.05 -9.06
CA TRP A 37 8.94 0.69 -7.97
C TRP A 37 8.32 0.35 -6.62
N VAL A 38 9.13 -0.19 -5.70
CA VAL A 38 8.68 -0.52 -4.33
C VAL A 38 9.36 0.41 -3.34
N SER A 39 8.62 1.42 -2.90
CA SER A 39 9.12 2.52 -2.08
C SER A 39 8.40 2.60 -0.73
N ASP A 40 8.88 3.46 0.15
CA ASP A 40 8.03 3.94 1.24
C ASP A 40 6.96 4.91 0.69
N ARG A 41 6.29 5.66 1.58
CA ARG A 41 5.23 6.60 1.18
C ARG A 41 5.72 8.04 1.01
N TYR A 42 7.02 8.25 0.91
CA TYR A 42 7.58 9.57 0.65
C TYR A 42 7.10 10.07 -0.71
N GLY A 43 6.49 11.27 -0.73
CA GLY A 43 5.87 11.83 -1.92
C GLY A 43 6.83 11.93 -3.10
N GLY A 44 8.09 12.26 -2.84
CA GLY A 44 9.12 12.37 -3.87
C GLY A 44 9.55 11.06 -4.53
N GLN A 45 9.16 9.91 -3.97
CA GLN A 45 9.39 8.60 -4.58
C GLN A 45 8.22 8.13 -5.47
N MET A 46 7.13 8.89 -5.57
CA MET A 46 5.93 8.50 -6.32
C MET A 46 5.97 9.01 -7.76
N GLY A 47 5.44 8.23 -8.71
CA GLY A 47 5.28 8.65 -10.11
C GLY A 47 6.48 8.35 -11.02
N TRP A 48 7.52 7.71 -10.50
CA TRP A 48 8.75 7.41 -11.23
C TRP A 48 8.77 6.04 -11.92
N ALA A 49 7.76 5.20 -11.69
CA ALA A 49 7.69 3.88 -12.28
C ALA A 49 6.90 3.93 -13.58
N ALA A 50 7.33 3.19 -14.60
CA ALA A 50 6.66 3.16 -15.90
C ALA A 50 5.30 2.44 -15.83
N VAL A 51 5.18 1.41 -14.99
CA VAL A 51 3.95 0.62 -14.84
C VAL A 51 3.24 0.90 -13.52
N ASP A 52 3.91 0.72 -12.37
CA ASP A 52 3.24 0.90 -11.08
C ASP A 52 4.19 1.18 -9.90
N ASN A 53 3.68 1.92 -8.90
CA ASN A 53 4.34 2.21 -7.63
C ASN A 53 3.66 1.46 -6.48
N GLN A 54 4.40 0.60 -5.81
CA GLN A 54 3.92 -0.17 -4.66
C GLN A 54 4.53 0.32 -3.36
N VAL A 55 3.72 0.40 -2.32
CA VAL A 55 4.19 0.73 -0.98
C VAL A 55 4.76 -0.52 -0.31
N ARG A 56 5.99 -0.42 0.20
CA ARG A 56 6.65 -1.48 0.95
C ARG A 56 5.88 -1.81 2.23
N LEU A 57 5.46 -3.07 2.34
CA LEU A 57 4.65 -3.58 3.46
C LEU A 57 5.30 -3.35 4.83
N THR A 58 6.64 -3.39 4.95
CA THR A 58 7.34 -3.18 6.23
C THR A 58 7.09 -1.77 6.80
N HIS A 59 7.06 -0.73 5.96
CA HIS A 59 6.75 0.63 6.43
C HIS A 59 5.29 0.76 6.83
N LEU A 60 4.39 0.05 6.14
CA LEU A 60 2.96 0.03 6.48
C LEU A 60 2.67 -0.73 7.78
N ILE A 61 3.37 -1.85 8.02
CA ILE A 61 3.32 -2.61 9.28
C ILE A 61 3.82 -1.74 10.43
N ARG A 62 4.95 -1.04 10.24
CA ARG A 62 5.47 -0.11 11.25
C ARG A 62 4.49 1.04 11.54
N ALA A 63 3.85 1.60 10.51
CA ALA A 63 2.83 2.62 10.70
C ALA A 63 1.63 2.11 11.52
N ALA A 64 1.16 0.87 11.28
CA ALA A 64 0.12 0.26 12.10
C ALA A 64 0.59 0.04 13.54
N GLN A 65 1.81 -0.47 13.74
CA GLN A 65 2.39 -0.69 15.07
C GLN A 65 2.47 0.58 15.93
N TYR A 66 2.77 1.73 15.33
CA TYR A 66 2.80 3.01 16.06
C TYR A 66 1.41 3.50 16.48
N VAL A 67 0.37 3.07 15.77
CA VAL A 67 -1.03 3.44 16.06
C VAL A 67 -1.66 2.50 17.09
N ASP A 68 -1.19 1.25 17.17
CA ASP A 68 -1.69 0.22 18.12
C ASP A 68 -1.70 0.69 19.60
N ALA A 69 -0.91 1.70 19.98
CA ALA A 69 -0.88 2.23 21.35
C ALA A 69 -2.16 2.98 21.77
N GLY A 70 -3.02 3.36 20.82
CA GLY A 70 -4.28 4.09 21.09
C GLY A 70 -5.46 3.66 20.21
N ASP A 71 -5.30 2.67 19.35
CA ASP A 71 -6.35 2.09 18.50
C ASP A 71 -6.38 0.58 18.71
N ASP A 72 -7.43 0.09 19.37
CA ASP A 72 -7.67 -1.33 19.63
C ASP A 72 -8.57 -1.99 18.58
N ILE A 73 -9.09 -1.22 17.61
CA ILE A 73 -10.08 -1.68 16.63
C ILE A 73 -9.45 -1.88 15.25
N PHE A 74 -8.84 -0.83 14.68
CA PHE A 74 -8.43 -0.85 13.27
C PHE A 74 -6.95 -1.21 13.07
N ALA A 75 -6.05 -0.58 13.81
CA ALA A 75 -4.60 -0.79 13.65
C ALA A 75 -4.14 -2.25 13.89
N PRO A 76 -4.61 -2.96 14.92
CA PRO A 76 -4.18 -4.34 15.18
C PRO A 76 -4.62 -5.29 14.06
N GLU A 77 -5.85 -5.13 13.57
CA GLU A 77 -6.42 -5.94 12.50
C GLU A 77 -5.74 -5.68 11.15
N LEU A 78 -5.44 -4.42 10.86
CA LEU A 78 -4.63 -4.04 9.69
C LEU A 78 -3.24 -4.68 9.76
N ARG A 79 -2.57 -4.62 10.91
CA ARG A 79 -1.26 -5.27 11.12
C ARG A 79 -1.35 -6.78 10.88
N HIS A 80 -2.42 -7.42 11.35
CA HIS A 80 -2.67 -8.85 11.14
C HIS A 80 -2.88 -9.20 9.65
N LEU A 81 -3.64 -8.37 8.92
CA LEU A 81 -3.84 -8.52 7.48
C LEU A 81 -2.52 -8.42 6.72
N LEU A 82 -1.68 -7.43 7.02
CA LEU A 82 -0.38 -7.22 6.39
C LEU A 82 0.59 -8.36 6.68
N GLY A 83 0.62 -8.84 7.94
CA GLY A 83 1.41 -10.00 8.32
C GLY A 83 1.02 -11.27 7.55
N ARG A 84 -0.28 -11.47 7.28
CA ARG A 84 -0.75 -12.57 6.41
C ARG A 84 -0.28 -12.40 4.96
N ALA A 85 -0.35 -11.19 4.41
CA ALA A 85 0.16 -10.91 3.07
C ALA A 85 1.66 -11.25 2.98
N CYS A 86 2.47 -10.82 3.95
CA CYS A 86 3.89 -11.18 4.00
C CYS A 86 4.09 -12.70 4.08
N ARG A 87 3.30 -13.42 4.89
CA ARG A 87 3.42 -14.88 5.02
C ARG A 87 3.09 -15.61 3.72
N ILE A 88 2.07 -15.17 2.99
CA ILE A 88 1.73 -15.75 1.69
C ILE A 88 2.81 -15.40 0.65
N GLY A 89 3.37 -14.18 0.68
CA GLY A 89 4.46 -13.77 -0.20
C GLY A 89 5.78 -14.50 0.00
N ARG A 90 5.98 -15.17 1.13
CA ARG A 90 7.15 -16.03 1.37
C ARG A 90 6.98 -17.48 0.87
N ARG A 91 5.79 -17.85 0.39
CA ARG A 91 5.54 -19.19 -0.14
C ARG A 91 6.12 -19.30 -1.55
N GLN A 92 6.88 -20.35 -1.80
CA GLN A 92 7.42 -20.67 -3.12
C GLN A 92 6.36 -21.39 -3.97
N SER A 93 6.42 -21.20 -5.29
CA SER A 93 5.70 -21.99 -6.30
C SER A 93 4.19 -22.12 -6.09
N LEU A 94 3.50 -20.99 -5.84
CA LEU A 94 2.03 -20.96 -5.82
C LEU A 94 1.48 -20.91 -7.24
N ALA A 95 0.49 -21.75 -7.55
CA ALA A 95 -0.27 -21.64 -8.79
C ALA A 95 -1.00 -20.29 -8.90
N ASP A 96 -1.15 -19.78 -10.12
CA ASP A 96 -1.82 -18.50 -10.38
C ASP A 96 -3.25 -18.45 -9.85
N THR A 97 -3.98 -19.56 -9.93
CA THR A 97 -5.34 -19.70 -9.35
C THR A 97 -5.31 -19.51 -7.84
N THR A 98 -4.31 -20.07 -7.16
CA THR A 98 -4.12 -19.92 -5.72
C THR A 98 -3.75 -18.49 -5.34
N LEU A 99 -2.89 -17.83 -6.13
CA LEU A 99 -2.55 -16.42 -5.96
C LEU A 99 -3.78 -15.51 -6.11
N LYS A 100 -4.63 -15.76 -7.12
CA LYS A 100 -5.89 -15.03 -7.32
C LYS A 100 -6.84 -15.18 -6.13
N ILE A 101 -6.98 -16.40 -5.60
CA ILE A 101 -7.80 -16.68 -4.42
C ILE A 101 -7.26 -15.93 -3.19
N TYR A 102 -5.95 -15.95 -2.95
CA TYR A 102 -5.36 -15.22 -1.84
C TYR A 102 -5.52 -13.71 -1.98
N ALA A 103 -5.33 -13.16 -3.18
CA ALA A 103 -5.54 -11.75 -3.45
C ALA A 103 -7.00 -11.33 -3.17
N ALA A 104 -7.98 -12.10 -3.67
CA ALA A 104 -9.39 -11.85 -3.41
C ALA A 104 -9.70 -11.86 -1.90
N ARG A 105 -9.19 -12.86 -1.16
CA ARG A 105 -9.38 -12.97 0.29
C ARG A 105 -8.74 -11.84 1.09
N LEU A 106 -7.57 -11.34 0.66
CA LEU A 106 -6.95 -10.17 1.30
C LEU A 106 -7.75 -8.91 1.01
N ASN A 107 -8.22 -8.72 -0.23
CA ASN A 107 -9.02 -7.57 -0.62
C ASN A 107 -10.35 -7.51 0.14
N THR A 108 -11.10 -8.61 0.20
CA THR A 108 -12.37 -8.65 0.96
C THR A 108 -12.18 -8.30 2.43
N ARG A 109 -11.05 -8.73 3.02
CA ARG A 109 -10.73 -8.39 4.42
C ARG A 109 -10.34 -6.94 4.57
N LEU A 110 -9.54 -6.42 3.65
CA LEU A 110 -9.22 -4.99 3.62
C LEU A 110 -10.50 -4.17 3.53
N ASP A 111 -11.43 -4.52 2.63
CA ASP A 111 -12.73 -3.85 2.50
C ASP A 111 -13.52 -3.86 3.81
N GLY A 112 -13.49 -4.97 4.54
CA GLY A 112 -14.06 -5.08 5.89
C GLY A 112 -13.42 -4.11 6.88
N LEU A 113 -12.08 -4.04 6.91
CA LEU A 113 -11.34 -3.11 7.79
C LEU A 113 -11.61 -1.65 7.44
N MET A 114 -11.78 -1.33 6.15
CA MET A 114 -12.06 0.04 5.71
C MET A 114 -13.46 0.54 6.12
N ARG A 115 -14.34 -0.35 6.61
CA ARG A 115 -15.64 -0.02 7.21
C ARG A 115 -15.55 0.26 8.72
N LEU A 116 -14.47 -0.12 9.38
CA LEU A 116 -14.26 0.18 10.80
C LEU A 116 -14.02 1.68 11.00
N SER A 117 -14.47 2.18 12.15
CA SER A 117 -14.16 3.52 12.66
C SER A 117 -13.01 3.40 13.66
N PRO A 118 -11.81 3.95 13.35
CA PRO A 118 -10.69 3.93 14.28
C PRO A 118 -11.01 4.68 15.58
N ALA A 119 -10.49 4.22 16.71
CA ALA A 119 -10.81 4.77 18.03
C ALA A 119 -10.05 6.07 18.36
N CYS A 120 -8.97 6.39 17.63
CA CYS A 120 -8.14 7.56 17.89
C CYS A 120 -7.71 8.30 16.61
N GLU A 121 -7.21 9.53 16.79
CA GLU A 121 -6.80 10.39 15.69
C GLU A 121 -5.70 9.78 14.81
N THR A 122 -4.73 9.11 15.43
CA THR A 122 -3.63 8.44 14.70
C THR A 122 -4.17 7.26 13.86
N GLY A 123 -5.18 6.55 14.37
CA GLY A 123 -5.96 5.53 13.63
C GLY A 123 -6.76 6.11 12.47
N VAL A 124 -7.44 7.24 12.68
CA VAL A 124 -8.16 7.95 11.62
C VAL A 124 -7.20 8.39 10.51
N ASN A 125 -6.02 8.88 10.87
CA ASN A 125 -5.00 9.29 9.91
C ASN A 125 -4.49 8.10 9.09
N LEU A 126 -4.21 6.97 9.74
CA LEU A 126 -3.80 5.71 9.08
C LEU A 126 -4.90 5.19 8.12
N HIS A 127 -6.15 5.19 8.58
CA HIS A 127 -7.32 4.79 7.79
C HIS A 127 -7.51 5.65 6.55
N ARG A 128 -7.46 6.97 6.70
CA ARG A 128 -7.54 7.93 5.58
C ARG A 128 -6.42 7.69 4.57
N MET A 129 -5.22 7.40 5.06
CA MET A 129 -4.06 7.13 4.22
C MET A 129 -4.25 5.88 3.35
N ILE A 130 -4.89 4.83 3.87
CA ILE A 130 -5.17 3.59 3.11
C ILE A 130 -6.31 3.83 2.11
N LYS A 131 -7.35 4.59 2.49
CA LYS A 131 -8.44 4.98 1.57
C LYS A 131 -7.94 5.71 0.33
N LYS A 132 -7.01 6.66 0.49
CA LYS A 132 -6.46 7.44 -0.64
C LYS A 132 -5.80 6.59 -1.72
N ARG A 133 -5.41 5.34 -1.43
CA ARG A 133 -4.76 4.43 -2.39
C ARG A 133 -5.70 3.37 -2.96
N THR A 134 -6.87 3.18 -2.38
CA THR A 134 -7.82 2.13 -2.81
C THR A 134 -8.89 2.69 -3.77
N ARG A 135 -8.90 4.00 -4.01
CA ARG A 135 -9.81 4.67 -4.95
C ARG A 135 -9.22 4.74 -6.35
#